data_AF-A0A0C2V3H0-F1
#
_entry.id   AF-A0A0C2V3H0-F1
#
_cell.length_a   1.000
_cell.length_b   1.000
_cell.length_c   1.000
_cell.angle_alpha   90.00
_cell.angle_beta   90.00
_cell.angle_gamma   90.00
#
_symmetry.space_group_name_H-M   'P 1'
#
loop_
_entity.id
_entity.type
_entity.pdbx_description
1 polymer ?
#
loop_
_entity_poly.entity_id
_entity_poly.type
_entity_poly.pdbx_seq_one_letter_code
_entity_poly.pdbx_strand_id
1 'polypeptide(L)' 'MTCILVVDDDPICLELLSETLIGAGYSVDLAIDGEDAWDKLNSYKHNLVVKI' A
#
# COMPACT_ATOMS: atom_id res chain seq x y z
N MET A 1 -2.86 -15.24 2.30
CA MET A 1 -2.46 -14.12 1.43
C MET A 1 -2.51 -12.87 2.29
N THR A 2 -1.40 -12.14 2.42
CA THR A 2 -1.33 -10.94 3.27
C THR A 2 -1.35 -9.72 2.35
N CYS A 3 -2.34 -8.83 2.53
CA CYS A 3 -2.46 -7.59 1.77
C CYS A 3 -1.93 -6.41 2.59
N ILE A 4 -1.05 -5.61 2.00
CA ILE A 4 -0.40 -4.44 2.61
C ILE A 4 -0.85 -3.20 1.87
N LEU A 5 -1.32 -2.18 2.59
CA LEU A 5 -1.57 -0.86 2.04
C LEU A 5 -0.35 0.03 2.32
N VAL A 6 0.28 0.56 1.28
CA VAL A 6 1.38 1.51 1.39
C VAL A 6 0.86 2.90 1.05
N VAL A 7 1.13 3.88 1.91
CA VAL A 7 0.70 5.27 1.75
C VAL A 7 1.91 6.19 1.74
N ASP A 8 2.14 6.90 0.64
CA ASP A 8 3.28 7.82 0.46
C ASP A 8 2.91 8.86 -0.62
N ASP A 9 3.28 10.13 -0.42
CA ASP A 9 3.04 11.21 -1.38
C ASP A 9 4.08 11.25 -2.51
N ASP A 10 5.19 10.51 -2.38
CA ASP A 10 6.18 10.31 -3.43
C ASP A 10 5.88 9.04 -4.26
N PRO A 11 5.52 9.17 -5.55
CA PRO A 11 5.24 8.02 -6.41
C PRO A 11 6.46 7.10 -6.62
N ILE A 12 7.69 7.62 -6.50
CA ILE A 12 8.92 6.82 -6.63
C ILE A 12 9.04 5.84 -5.46
N CYS A 13 8.72 6.30 -4.24
CA CYS A 13 8.71 5.47 -3.05
C CYS A 13 7.63 4.38 -3.15
N LEU A 14 6.44 4.74 -3.63
CA LEU A 14 5.35 3.78 -3.86
C LEU A 14 5.76 2.66 -4.82
N GLU A 15 6.35 2.98 -5.97
CA GLU A 15 6.81 1.97 -6.92
C GLU A 15 7.86 1.04 -6.29
N LEU A 16 8.90 1.60 -5.67
CA LEU A 16 9.99 0.84 -5.06
C LEU A 16 9.49 -0.12 -3.98
N LEU A 17 8.58 0.34 -3.11
CA LEU A 17 7.97 -0.52 -2.10
C LEU A 17 7.08 -1.59 -2.71
N SER A 18 6.31 -1.24 -3.74
CA SER A 18 5.43 -2.20 -4.44
C SER A 18 6.25 -3.36 -4.99
N GLU A 19 7.35 -3.07 -5.71
CA GLU A 19 8.19 -4.10 -6.33
C GLU A 19 8.83 -5.00 -5.28
N THR A 20 9.31 -4.40 -4.19
CA THR A 20 9.95 -5.13 -3.08
C THR A 20 8.98 -6.08 -2.39
N LEU A 21 7.79 -5.59 -2.04
CA LEU A 21 6.78 -6.36 -1.31
C LEU A 21 6.10 -7.41 -2.20
N ILE A 22 5.84 -7.10 -3.47
CA ILE A 22 5.35 -8.06 -4.46
C ILE A 22 6.39 -9.16 -4.69
N GLY A 23 7.68 -8.79 -4.82
CA GLY A 23 8.78 -9.75 -4.94
C GLY A 23 8.92 -10.68 -3.73
N ALA A 24 8.49 -10.24 -2.55
CA ALA A 24 8.41 -11.05 -1.33
C ALA A 24 7.14 -11.93 -1.24
N GLY A 25 6.24 -11.86 -2.21
CA GLY A 25 5.02 -12.67 -2.28
C GLY A 25 3.80 -12.06 -1.56
N TYR A 26 3.83 -10.76 -1.26
CA TYR A 26 2.69 -10.03 -0.71
C TYR A 26 1.82 -9.41 -1.80
N SER A 27 0.55 -9.17 -1.47
CA SER A 27 -0.31 -8.32 -2.28
C SER A 27 -0.21 -6.90 -1.74
N VAL A 28 -0.06 -5.92 -2.62
CA VAL A 28 0.21 -4.53 -2.25
C VAL A 28 -0.81 -3.63 -2.91
N ASP A 29 -1.47 -2.80 -2.11
CA ASP A 29 -2.24 -1.64 -2.57
C ASP A 29 -1.44 -0.39 -2.25
N LEU A 30 -1.46 0.58 -3.16
CA LEU A 30 -0.74 1.84 -3.04
C LEU A 30 -1.74 2.96 -2.85
N ALA A 31 -1.48 3.92 -1.98
CA ALA A 31 -2.26 5.15 -1.85
C ALA A 31 -1.34 6.38 -1.83
N ILE A 32 -1.74 7.42 -2.54
CA ILE A 32 -0.92 8.65 -2.69
C ILE A 32 -1.20 9.69 -1.59
N ASP A 33 -2.31 9.52 -0.86
CA ASP A 33 -2.72 10.42 0.21
C ASP A 33 -3.64 9.70 1.21
N GLY A 34 -4.05 10.45 2.24
CA GLY A 34 -4.91 9.93 3.29
C GLY A 34 -6.34 9.63 2.85
N GLU A 35 -6.86 10.31 1.82
CA GLU A 35 -8.24 10.11 1.34
C GLU A 35 -8.32 8.80 0.54
N ASP A 36 -7.38 8.62 -0.40
CA ASP A 36 -7.24 7.38 -1.17
C ASP A 36 -6.94 6.17 -0.25
N ALA A 37 -6.10 6.37 0.78
CA ALA A 37 -5.86 5.34 1.78
C ALA A 37 -7.13 5.00 2.58
N TRP A 38 -7.93 6.00 2.93
CA TRP A 38 -9.16 5.81 3.68
C TRP A 38 -10.22 5.07 2.86
N ASP A 39 -10.37 5.42 1.58
CA ASP A 39 -11.28 4.73 0.66
C ASP A 39 -10.88 3.27 0.46
N LYS A 40 -9.57 3.00 0.37
CA LYS A 40 -9.03 1.64 0.27
C LYS A 40 -9.28 0.83 1.54
N LEU A 41 -9.05 1.40 2.71
CA LEU A 41 -9.31 0.75 4.00
C LEU A 41 -10.79 0.39 4.20
N ASN A 42 -11.70 1.18 3.64
CA ASN A 42 -13.13 0.89 3.69
C ASN A 42 -13.56 -0.12 2.62
N SER A 43 -12.83 -0.23 1.52
CA SER A 43 -13.14 -1.13 0.40
C SER A 43 -12.67 -2.57 0.65
N TYR A 44 -11.50 -2.75 1.28
CA TYR A 44 -10.90 -4.06 1.50
C TYR A 44 -10.25 -4.16 2.88
N LYS A 45 -10.14 -5.39 3.39
CA LYS A 45 -9.49 -5.65 4.67
C LYS A 45 -7.99 -5.83 4.48
N HIS A 46 -7.22 -4.79 4.80
CA HIS A 46 -5.75 -4.86 4.82
C HIS A 46 -5.24 -5.48 6.13
N ASN A 47 -4.12 -6.20 6.06
CA ASN A 47 -3.48 -6.78 7.24
C ASN A 47 -2.49 -5.81 7.91
N LEU A 48 -1.93 -4.90 7.12
CA LEU A 48 -0.93 -3.93 7.53
C LEU A 48 -1.09 -2.66 6.70
N VAL A 49 -0.94 -1.51 7.34
CA VAL A 49 -0.84 -0.20 6.68
C VAL A 49 0.53 0.36 7.02
N VAL A 50 1.29 0.76 5.99
CA VAL A 50 2.58 1.41 6.13
C VAL A 50 2.47 2.80 5.55
N LYS A 51 2.72 3.82 6.38
CA LYS A 51 2.86 5.21 5.95
C LYS A 51 4.32 5.60 6.08
N ILE A 52 4.90 6.11 5.00
CA ILE A 52 6.26 6.65 4.96
C ILE A 52 6.18 8.18 4.96
#